data_AF-A0A2J0LN26-F1
#
_entry.id   AF-A0A2J0LN26-F1
#
_cell.length_a   1.000
_cell.length_b   1.000
_cell.length_c   1.000
_cell.angle_alpha   90.00
_cell.angle_beta   90.00
_cell.angle_gamma   90.00
#
_symmetry.space_group_name_H-M   'P 1'
#
loop_
_entity.id
_entity.type
_entity.pdbx_description
1 polymer ?
#
loop_
_entity_poly.entity_id
_entity_poly.type
_entity_poly.pdbx_seq_one_letter_code
_entity_poly.pdbx_strand_id
1 'polypeptide(L)' 'MIKHWMERKWIDYIICLAAPHIAIVVGLMFLATGETKEHQQFGLRIFRLSLIVMAAGSLIYYIFYTPMFGLD' A
#
# COMPACT_ATOMS: atom_id res chain seq x y z
N MET A 1 26.56 7.57 8.85
CA MET A 1 26.08 7.59 7.45
C MET A 1 25.10 6.44 7.17
N ILE A 2 25.42 5.19 7.56
CA ILE A 2 24.55 4.00 7.38
C ILE A 2 23.22 4.10 8.17
N LYS A 3 23.23 4.63 9.40
CA LYS A 3 22.03 4.77 10.24
C LYS A 3 20.96 5.71 9.65
N HIS A 4 21.35 6.90 9.19
CA HIS A 4 20.44 7.86 8.54
C HIS A 4 19.93 7.41 7.16
N TRP A 5 20.57 6.41 6.58
CA TRP A 5 20.06 5.78 5.37
C TRP A 5 18.99 4.74 5.73
N MET A 6 19.19 3.93 6.78
CA MET A 6 18.15 3.02 7.27
C MET A 6 16.87 3.74 7.76
N GLU A 7 17.01 4.87 8.45
CA GLU A 7 15.86 5.68 8.92
C GLU A 7 15.00 6.22 7.76
N ARG A 8 15.62 6.70 6.67
CA ARG A 8 14.86 7.22 5.51
C ARG A 8 14.09 6.11 4.79
N LYS A 9 14.70 4.94 4.62
CA LYS A 9 14.07 3.78 3.95
C LYS A 9 12.84 3.25 4.68
N TRP A 10 12.84 3.32 6.01
CA TRP A 10 11.69 2.92 6.84
C TRP A 10 10.52 3.89 6.71
N ILE A 11 10.80 5.20 6.62
CA ILE A 11 9.77 6.22 6.38
C ILE A 11 9.15 6.03 4.99
N ASP A 12 9.96 5.81 3.96
CA ASP A 12 9.49 5.55 2.60
C ASP A 12 8.60 4.29 2.53
N TYR A 13 8.96 3.24 3.30
CA TYR A 13 8.15 2.03 3.44
C TYR A 13 6.80 2.29 4.11
N ILE A 14 6.79 3.06 5.20
CA ILE A 14 5.54 3.44 5.89
C ILE A 14 4.64 4.24 4.98
N ILE A 15 5.18 5.21 4.23
CA ILE A 15 4.39 6.01 3.29
C ILE A 15 3.85 5.12 2.16
N CYS A 16 4.68 4.21 1.64
CA CYS A 16 4.30 3.24 0.61
C CYS A 16 3.15 2.32 1.07
N LEU A 17 3.08 1.98 2.36
CA LEU A 17 2.00 1.16 2.91
C LEU A 17 0.78 1.97 3.37
N ALA A 18 0.97 3.14 3.98
CA ALA A 18 -0.11 3.89 4.62
C ALA A 18 -1.12 4.47 3.62
N ALA A 19 -0.65 5.04 2.50
CA ALA A 19 -1.54 5.63 1.51
C ALA A 19 -2.49 4.60 0.85
N PRO A 20 -2.02 3.40 0.44
CA PRO A 20 -2.91 2.32 -0.01
C PRO A 20 -3.89 1.82 1.05
N HIS A 21 -3.50 1.75 2.32
CA HIS A 21 -4.42 1.33 3.41
C HIS A 21 -5.60 2.30 3.54
N ILE A 22 -5.36 3.62 3.48
CA ILE A 22 -6.44 4.61 3.52
C ILE A 22 -7.38 4.44 2.32
N ALA A 23 -6.82 4.24 1.13
CA ALA A 23 -7.61 4.03 -0.09
C ALA A 23 -8.42 2.72 -0.06
N ILE A 24 -7.91 1.65 0.56
CA ILE A 24 -8.66 0.42 0.82
C ILE A 24 -9.88 0.70 1.71
N VAL A 25 -9.67 1.41 2.82
CA VAL A 25 -10.76 1.76 3.75
C VAL A 25 -11.82 2.60 3.05
N VAL A 26 -11.42 3.59 2.26
CA VAL A 26 -12.34 4.40 1.44
C VAL A 26 -13.09 3.53 0.44
N GLY A 27 -12.41 2.65 -0.30
CA GLY A 27 -13.05 1.73 -1.24
C GLY A 27 -14.07 0.80 -0.58
N LEU A 28 -13.78 0.30 0.61
CA LEU A 28 -14.69 -0.52 1.42
C LEU A 28 -15.89 0.28 1.93
N MET A 29 -15.69 1.52 2.37
CA MET A 29 -16.79 2.41 2.76
C MET A 29 -17.74 2.63 1.58
N PHE A 30 -17.22 2.99 0.39
CA PHE A 30 -18.03 3.16 -0.82
C PHE A 30 -18.74 1.87 -1.26
N LEU A 31 -18.13 0.70 -1.05
CA LEU A 31 -18.76 -0.58 -1.34
C LEU A 31 -19.91 -0.88 -0.36
N ALA A 32 -19.72 -0.57 0.93
CA ALA A 32 -20.69 -0.83 1.99
C ALA A 32 -21.86 0.16 1.97
N THR A 33 -21.61 1.43 1.65
CA THR A 33 -22.63 2.50 1.66
C THR A 33 -23.16 2.87 0.29
N GLY A 34 -22.61 2.31 -0.79
CA GLY A 34 -22.94 2.69 -2.16
C GLY A 34 -24.43 2.44 -2.46
N GLU A 35 -25.21 3.52 -2.50
CA GLU A 35 -26.64 3.51 -2.82
C GLU A 35 -26.92 3.09 -4.28
N THR A 36 -25.91 3.19 -5.14
CA THR A 36 -26.00 2.84 -6.56
C THR A 36 -24.93 1.84 -6.95
N LYS A 37 -25.21 1.04 -7.99
CA LYS A 37 -24.26 0.08 -8.56
C LYS A 37 -22.97 0.76 -9.04
N GLU A 38 -23.05 2.01 -9.50
CA GLU A 38 -21.88 2.77 -9.93
C GLU A 38 -20.95 3.13 -8.77
N HIS A 39 -21.49 3.54 -7.62
CA HIS A 39 -20.70 3.81 -6.41
C HIS A 39 -20.02 2.54 -5.89
N GLN A 40 -20.71 1.41 -5.91
CA GLN A 40 -20.13 0.12 -5.53
C GLN A 40 -19.00 -0.30 -6.48
N GLN A 41 -19.19 -0.12 -7.79
CA GLN A 41 -18.15 -0.41 -8.78
C GLN A 41 -16.94 0.53 -8.65
N PHE A 42 -17.17 1.81 -8.34
CA PHE A 42 -16.11 2.77 -8.07
C PHE A 42 -15.31 2.38 -6.83
N GLY A 43 -15.99 2.06 -5.72
CA GLY A 43 -15.35 1.54 -4.50
C GLY A 43 -14.54 0.28 -4.75
N LEU A 44 -15.07 -0.65 -5.56
CA LEU A 44 -14.37 -1.88 -5.95
C LEU A 44 -13.12 -1.61 -6.81
N ARG A 45 -13.17 -0.61 -7.71
CA ARG A 45 -12.01 -0.21 -8.53
C ARG A 45 -10.92 0.40 -7.67
N ILE A 46 -11.26 1.31 -6.75
CA ILE A 46 -10.30 1.87 -5.79
C ILE A 46 -9.67 0.75 -4.97
N PHE A 47 -10.50 -0.11 -4.38
CA PHE A 47 -10.03 -1.22 -3.55
C PHE A 47 -9.06 -2.14 -4.30
N ARG A 48 -9.39 -2.55 -5.53
CA ARG A 48 -8.50 -3.37 -6.37
C ARG A 48 -7.19 -2.67 -6.70
N LEU A 49 -7.25 -1.41 -7.12
CA LEU A 49 -6.06 -0.64 -7.46
C LEU A 49 -5.13 -0.49 -6.25
N SER A 50 -5.69 -0.19 -5.08
CA SER A 50 -4.94 -0.07 -3.83
C SER A 50 -4.26 -1.39 -3.45
N LEU A 51 -4.92 -2.53 -3.58
CA LEU A 51 -4.31 -3.85 -3.34
C LEU A 51 -3.12 -4.11 -4.27
N ILE A 52 -3.25 -3.78 -5.57
CA ILE A 52 -2.18 -3.95 -6.55
C ILE A 52 -0.98 -3.08 -6.19
N VAL A 53 -1.21 -1.80 -5.87
CA VAL A 53 -0.15 -0.87 -5.47
C VAL A 53 0.55 -1.35 -4.19
N MET A 54 -0.21 -1.85 -3.22
CA MET A 54 0.35 -2.35 -1.96
C MET A 54 1.21 -3.61 -2.17
N ALA A 55 0.74 -4.55 -3.00
CA ALA A 55 1.49 -5.74 -3.37
C ALA A 55 2.76 -5.40 -4.15
N ALA A 56 2.67 -4.50 -5.13
CA ALA A 56 3.81 -4.04 -5.91
C ALA A 56 4.84 -3.30 -5.05
N GLY A 57 4.38 -2.38 -4.19
CA GLY A 57 5.24 -1.65 -3.25
C GLY A 57 5.95 -2.58 -2.27
N SER A 58 5.23 -3.58 -1.73
CA SER A 58 5.81 -4.59 -0.84
C SER A 58 6.82 -5.49 -1.57
N LEU A 59 6.55 -5.88 -2.82
CA LEU A 59 7.46 -6.69 -3.62
C LEU A 59 8.74 -5.92 -4.00
N ILE A 60 8.61 -4.65 -4.41
CA ILE A 60 9.75 -3.76 -4.68
C ILE A 60 10.56 -3.59 -3.39
N TYR A 61 9.90 -3.28 -2.28
CA TYR A 61 10.58 -3.21 -0.99
C TYR A 61 11.33 -4.50 -0.68
N TYR A 62 10.68 -5.66 -0.86
CA TYR A 62 11.31 -6.94 -0.60
C TYR A 62 12.55 -7.16 -1.48
N ILE A 63 12.47 -6.89 -2.79
CA ILE A 63 13.59 -7.11 -3.73
C ILE A 63 14.76 -6.18 -3.43
N PHE A 64 14.51 -4.90 -3.15
CA PHE A 64 15.58 -3.90 -3.02
C PHE A 64 16.09 -3.73 -1.59
N TYR A 65 15.31 -4.12 -0.58
CA TYR A 65 15.60 -3.84 0.82
C TYR A 65 15.80 -5.10 1.67
N THR A 66 15.16 -6.24 1.36
CA THR A 66 15.42 -7.50 2.08
C THR A 66 16.84 -8.05 1.92
N PRO A 67 17.54 -7.92 0.77
CA PRO A 67 18.94 -8.35 0.68
C PRO A 67 19.89 -7.60 1.61
N MET A 68 19.47 -6.44 2.14
CA MET A 68 20.24 -5.66 3.11
C MET A 68 20.00 -6.04 4.57
N PHE A 69 18.93 -6.81 4.84
CA PHE A 69 18.58 -7.25 6.19
C PHE A 69 18.90 -8.73 6.45
N GLY A 70 19.43 -9.46 5.47
CA GLY A 70 19.91 -10.83 5.65
C GLY A 70 18.77 -11.84 5.81
N LEU A 71 18.69 -12.80 4.90
CA LEU A 71 18.44 -14.17 5.32
C LEU A 71 19.74 -14.57 6.04
N ASP A 72 19.76 -14.45 7.37
CA ASP A 72 20.91 -14.45 8.30
C ASP A 72 21.83 -13.22 8.29
#